data_AF-A0A5D2WDI9-F1
#
_entry.id   AF-A0A5D2WDI9-F1
#
_cell.length_a   1.000
_cell.length_b   1.000
_cell.length_c   1.000
_cell.angle_alpha   90.00
_cell.angle_beta   90.00
_cell.angle_gamma   90.00
#
_symmetry.space_group_name_H-M   'P 1'
#
loop_
_entity.id
_entity.type
_entity.pdbx_description
1 polymer ?
#
loop_
_entity_poly.entity_id
_entity_poly.type
_entity_poly.pdbx_seq_one_letter_code
_entity_poly.pdbx_strand_id
1 'polypeptide(L)'
;KKICFGFQLQSPGNSRHILTFAFALLVCLSVHGEIAQKPQKWIGEPSSDSEESFVNVMRSDFRADFVFGASTAAAQIEGSEKSKGKRPTVWDQFIRKLPDKIVDNSSLEVAIDLHNCYKV
;
A
#
# COMPACT_ATOMS: atom_id res chain seq x y z
N LYS A 1 22.05 17.47 15.08
CA LYS A 1 22.09 18.92 15.41
C LYS A 1 21.30 19.64 14.32
N LYS A 2 20.20 20.30 14.69
CA LYS A 2 19.23 20.93 13.78
C LYS A 2 19.89 22.12 13.06
N ILE A 3 19.73 22.20 11.75
CA ILE A 3 20.04 23.39 10.97
C ILE A 3 18.70 24.12 10.76
N CYS A 4 18.55 25.28 11.40
CA CYS A 4 17.46 26.20 11.14
C CYS A 4 17.84 27.08 9.95
N PHE A 5 17.06 27.05 8.87
CA PHE A 5 17.07 28.10 7.86
C PHE A 5 16.02 29.14 8.24
N GLY A 6 16.47 30.32 8.67
CA GLY A 6 15.60 31.49 8.84
C GLY A 6 15.33 32.14 7.49
N PHE A 7 14.07 32.18 7.09
CA PHE A 7 13.61 32.90 5.90
C PHE A 7 13.25 34.33 6.32
N GLN A 8 14.11 35.30 6.00
CA GLN A 8 13.82 36.73 6.16
C GLN A 8 12.86 37.17 5.05
N LEU A 9 11.60 37.45 5.41
CA LEU A 9 10.63 38.08 4.51
C LEU A 9 10.88 39.60 4.50
N GLN A 10 11.53 40.08 3.45
CA GLN A 10 11.65 41.51 3.14
C GLN A 10 10.32 42.02 2.58
N SER A 11 9.77 43.08 3.18
CA SER A 11 8.51 43.74 2.78
C SER A 11 8.63 44.40 1.39
N PRO A 12 7.77 44.08 0.40
CA PRO A 12 7.77 44.75 -0.89
C PRO A 12 6.83 45.97 -0.88
N GLY A 13 7.41 47.16 -0.76
CA GLY A 13 6.73 48.45 -0.87
C GLY A 13 6.37 48.83 -2.32
N ASN A 14 5.58 48.01 -3.01
CA ASN A 14 5.11 48.35 -4.35
C ASN A 14 3.75 47.68 -4.67
N SER A 15 2.69 48.49 -4.80
CA SER A 15 1.28 48.07 -4.91
C SER A 15 1.01 47.08 -6.07
N ARG A 16 1.83 47.13 -7.13
CA ARG A 16 1.74 46.24 -8.29
C ARG A 16 2.09 44.78 -7.97
N HIS A 17 2.98 44.55 -6.99
CA HIS A 17 3.35 43.20 -6.56
C HIS A 17 2.28 42.60 -5.62
N ILE A 18 1.64 43.44 -4.81
CA ILE A 18 0.57 42.98 -3.90
C ILE A 18 -0.63 42.47 -4.70
N LEU A 19 -1.03 43.18 -5.76
CA LEU A 19 -2.12 42.72 -6.64
C LEU A 19 -1.76 41.42 -7.38
N THR A 20 -0.52 41.28 -7.86
CA THR A 20 -0.11 40.05 -8.58
C THR A 20 -0.05 38.84 -7.66
N PHE A 21 0.45 39.00 -6.42
CA PHE A 21 0.40 37.93 -5.42
C PHE A 21 -1.05 37.58 -5.00
N ALA A 22 -1.93 38.57 -4.88
CA ALA A 22 -3.34 38.35 -4.57
C ALA A 22 -4.07 37.61 -5.70
N PHE A 23 -3.83 37.96 -6.96
CA PHE A 23 -4.39 37.25 -8.12
C PHE A 23 -3.84 35.82 -8.24
N ALA A 24 -2.55 35.61 -7.98
CA ALA A 24 -1.96 34.28 -7.98
C ALA A 24 -2.59 33.37 -6.89
N LEU A 25 -2.81 33.90 -5.68
CA LEU A 25 -3.50 33.17 -4.62
C LEU A 25 -4.98 32.90 -4.96
N LEU A 26 -5.67 33.85 -5.60
CA LEU A 26 -7.06 33.67 -6.05
C LEU A 26 -7.17 32.53 -7.08
N VAL A 27 -6.25 32.47 -8.05
CA VAL A 27 -6.17 31.39 -9.04
C VAL A 27 -5.82 30.05 -8.37
N CYS A 28 -4.93 30.04 -7.39
CA CYS A 28 -4.60 28.82 -6.64
C CYS A 28 -5.77 28.29 -5.79
N LEU A 29 -6.64 29.16 -5.27
CA LEU A 29 -7.82 28.75 -4.51
C LEU A 29 -8.99 28.29 -5.40
N SER A 30 -9.07 28.75 -6.65
CA SER A 30 -10.05 28.25 -7.62
C SER A 30 -9.77 26.82 -8.11
N VAL A 31 -8.56 26.29 -7.89
CA VAL A 31 -8.22 24.87 -8.10
C VAL A 31 -8.49 24.07 -6.82
N HIS A 32 -9.65 24.29 -6.20
CA HIS A 32 -10.32 23.30 -5.36
C HIS A 32 -11.69 23.01 -5.97
N GLY A 33 -11.70 22.74 -7.27
CA GLY A 33 -12.80 22.01 -7.86
C GLY A 33 -12.88 20.67 -7.15
N GLU A 34 -13.89 20.52 -6.28
CA GLU A 34 -14.31 19.23 -5.78
C GLU A 34 -14.54 18.33 -7.00
N ILE A 35 -13.55 17.50 -7.31
CA ILE A 35 -13.84 16.22 -7.93
C ILE A 35 -14.48 15.41 -6.81
N ALA A 36 -15.75 15.69 -6.54
CA ALA A 36 -16.63 14.76 -5.86
C ALA A 36 -16.73 13.55 -6.78
N GLN A 37 -15.75 12.64 -6.66
CA GLN A 37 -15.87 11.32 -7.23
C GLN A 37 -17.05 10.68 -6.51
N LYS A 38 -18.22 10.71 -7.17
CA LYS A 38 -19.34 9.84 -6.83
C LYS A 38 -18.73 8.45 -6.66
N PRO A 39 -18.87 7.81 -5.47
CA PRO A 39 -18.25 6.52 -5.24
C PRO A 39 -18.66 5.62 -6.40
N GLN A 40 -17.66 5.15 -7.14
CA GLN A 40 -17.89 4.17 -8.18
C GLN A 40 -18.61 3.02 -7.49
N LYS A 41 -19.85 2.79 -7.91
CA LYS A 41 -20.67 1.67 -7.50
C LYS A 41 -19.84 0.42 -7.77
N TRP A 42 -19.32 -0.20 -6.72
CA TRP A 42 -18.61 -1.47 -6.84
C TRP A 42 -19.57 -2.44 -7.52
N ILE A 43 -19.06 -3.13 -8.54
CA ILE A 43 -19.79 -4.19 -9.25
C ILE A 43 -19.98 -5.33 -8.24
N GLY A 44 -21.04 -5.24 -7.45
CA GLY A 44 -21.29 -6.12 -6.31
C GLY A 44 -22.55 -5.76 -5.50
N GLU A 45 -23.35 -4.78 -5.91
CA GLU A 45 -24.72 -4.71 -5.41
C GLU A 45 -25.54 -5.84 -6.05
N PRO A 46 -26.11 -6.77 -5.25
CA PRO A 46 -26.97 -7.81 -5.79
C PRO A 46 -28.25 -7.16 -6.32
N SER A 47 -28.33 -6.98 -7.64
CA SER A 47 -29.62 -6.86 -8.32
C SER A 47 -30.38 -8.15 -8.08
N SER A 48 -31.59 -8.07 -7.54
CA SER A 48 -32.31 -9.22 -6.96
C SER A 48 -32.73 -10.31 -7.94
N ASP A 49 -32.30 -10.30 -9.20
CA ASP A 49 -32.64 -11.32 -10.20
C ASP A 49 -31.46 -11.60 -11.16
N SER A 50 -30.26 -11.80 -10.62
CA SER A 50 -29.14 -12.35 -11.39
C SER A 50 -28.95 -13.82 -11.07
N GLU A 51 -29.44 -14.68 -11.96
CA GLU A 51 -29.03 -16.08 -12.06
C GLU A 51 -27.50 -16.12 -12.24
N GLU A 52 -26.74 -16.29 -11.15
CA GLU A 52 -25.30 -16.50 -11.22
C GLU A 52 -25.03 -17.85 -11.88
N SER A 53 -24.84 -17.82 -13.20
CA SER A 53 -24.39 -18.99 -13.95
C SER A 53 -22.97 -19.33 -13.50
N PHE A 54 -22.84 -20.31 -12.60
CA PHE A 54 -21.56 -20.85 -12.23
C PHE A 54 -20.92 -21.55 -13.44
N VAL A 55 -19.78 -21.04 -13.90
CA VAL A 55 -18.98 -21.72 -14.92
C VAL A 55 -18.19 -22.83 -14.23
N ASN A 56 -18.48 -24.09 -14.57
CA ASN A 56 -17.71 -25.23 -14.10
C ASN A 56 -16.39 -25.32 -14.90
N VAL A 57 -15.27 -24.92 -14.28
CA VAL A 57 -13.94 -24.95 -14.90
C VAL A 57 -13.22 -26.25 -14.51
N MET A 58 -12.78 -27.02 -15.50
CA MET A 58 -12.09 -28.29 -15.34
C MET A 58 -10.64 -28.22 -15.87
N ARG A 59 -9.75 -29.13 -15.42
CA ARG A 59 -8.36 -29.19 -15.92
C ARG A 59 -8.30 -29.41 -17.45
N SER A 60 -9.29 -30.09 -18.02
CA SER A 60 -9.44 -30.37 -19.45
C SER A 60 -9.63 -29.12 -20.30
N ASP A 61 -10.04 -28.01 -19.71
CA ASP A 61 -10.28 -26.75 -20.42
C ASP A 61 -8.96 -26.04 -20.79
N PHE A 62 -7.84 -26.50 -20.20
CA PHE A 62 -6.50 -25.98 -20.45
C PHE A 62 -5.67 -27.02 -21.21
N ARG A 63 -4.70 -26.55 -22.01
CA ARG A 63 -3.79 -27.45 -22.75
C ARG A 63 -3.11 -28.46 -21.82
N ALA A 64 -2.77 -29.62 -22.35
CA ALA A 64 -2.12 -30.69 -21.60
C ALA A 64 -0.79 -30.24 -20.95
N ASP A 65 -0.06 -29.33 -21.61
CA ASP A 65 1.21 -28.76 -21.17
C ASP A 65 1.08 -27.51 -20.27
N PHE A 66 -0.15 -27.10 -19.94
CA PHE A 66 -0.38 -25.97 -19.05
C PHE A 66 0.04 -26.30 -17.60
N VAL A 67 0.84 -25.43 -16.99
CA VAL A 67 1.34 -25.60 -15.62
C VAL A 67 0.55 -24.70 -14.67
N PHE A 68 -0.06 -25.33 -13.68
CA PHE A 68 -0.59 -24.64 -12.50
C PHE A 68 0.46 -24.67 -11.40
N GLY A 69 0.61 -23.55 -10.70
CA GLY A 69 1.53 -23.43 -9.59
C GLY A 69 1.00 -22.47 -8.54
N ALA A 70 1.67 -22.47 -7.39
CA ALA A 70 1.48 -21.49 -6.32
C ALA A 70 2.81 -20.80 -6.04
N SER A 71 2.74 -19.56 -5.55
CA SER A 71 3.92 -18.77 -5.18
C SER A 71 3.74 -18.22 -3.77
N THR A 72 4.86 -18.13 -3.05
CA THR A 72 4.94 -17.65 -1.67
C THR A 72 6.17 -16.77 -1.51
N ALA A 73 6.23 -15.94 -0.46
CA ALA A 73 7.42 -15.18 -0.11
C ALA A 73 8.04 -15.67 1.21
N ALA A 74 9.37 -15.72 1.28
CA ALA A 74 10.12 -16.22 2.44
C ALA A 74 9.66 -15.57 3.76
N ALA A 75 9.50 -14.24 3.79
CA ALA A 75 9.00 -13.51 4.94
C ALA A 75 7.66 -14.06 5.47
N GLN A 76 6.72 -14.38 4.57
CA GLN A 76 5.37 -14.82 4.92
C GLN A 76 5.30 -16.27 5.39
N ILE A 77 6.29 -17.10 5.04
CA ILE A 77 6.19 -18.55 5.27
C ILE A 77 7.28 -19.12 6.17
N GLU A 78 8.50 -18.60 6.10
CA GLU A 78 9.63 -19.14 6.84
C GLU A 78 9.71 -18.60 8.27
N GLY A 79 9.25 -17.36 8.48
CA GLY A 79 9.53 -16.62 9.71
C GLY A 79 10.96 -16.11 9.78
N SER A 80 11.30 -15.38 10.84
CA SER A 80 12.58 -14.72 11.06
C SER A 80 13.32 -15.26 12.28
N GLU A 81 13.43 -16.58 12.31
CA GLU A 81 14.09 -17.32 13.37
C GLU A 81 15.58 -16.95 13.46
N LYS A 82 15.97 -16.32 14.58
CA LYS A 82 17.37 -15.90 14.82
C LYS A 82 18.29 -17.06 15.22
N SER A 83 17.72 -18.14 15.75
CA SER A 83 18.44 -19.29 16.31
C SER A 83 19.36 -19.97 15.27
N LYS A 84 18.99 -19.87 13.97
CA LYS A 84 19.73 -20.46 12.84
C LYS A 84 20.64 -19.48 12.10
N GLY A 85 20.93 -18.31 12.70
CA GLY A 85 21.87 -17.35 12.13
C GLY A 85 21.33 -16.50 10.97
N LYS A 86 20.00 -16.49 10.77
CA LYS A 86 19.34 -15.61 9.79
C LYS A 86 19.58 -14.14 10.16
N ARG A 87 20.02 -13.33 9.20
CA ARG A 87 20.18 -11.88 9.39
C ARG A 87 18.81 -11.18 9.34
N PRO A 88 18.61 -10.10 10.12
CA PRO A 88 17.41 -9.29 10.02
C PRO A 88 17.23 -8.69 8.63
N THR A 89 16.02 -8.82 8.10
CA THR A 89 15.58 -8.24 6.83
C THR A 89 14.97 -6.86 7.04
N VAL A 90 14.67 -6.16 5.94
CA VAL A 90 13.95 -4.87 5.98
C VAL A 90 12.56 -5.04 6.63
N TRP A 91 11.87 -6.15 6.36
CA TRP A 91 10.58 -6.46 6.96
C TRP A 91 10.66 -6.67 8.47
N ASP A 92 11.71 -7.33 8.95
CA ASP A 92 11.95 -7.47 10.39
C ASP A 92 12.16 -6.11 11.06
N GLN A 93 12.87 -5.20 10.40
CA GLN A 93 13.07 -3.85 10.94
C GLN A 93 11.79 -3.02 10.87
N PHE A 94 11.00 -3.15 9.82
CA PHE A 94 9.75 -2.43 9.65
C PHE A 94 8.77 -2.78 10.76
N ILE A 95 8.49 -4.07 10.97
CA ILE A 95 7.55 -4.55 11.99
C ILE A 95 8.03 -4.16 13.40
N ARG A 96 9.33 -4.28 13.67
CA ARG A 96 9.91 -3.90 14.97
C ARG A 96 9.85 -2.40 15.26
N LYS A 97 10.00 -1.55 14.23
CA LYS A 97 10.01 -0.09 14.39
C LYS A 97 8.61 0.51 14.38
N LEU A 98 7.67 -0.13 13.69
CA LEU A 98 6.34 0.38 13.41
C LEU A 98 5.28 -0.71 13.66
N PRO A 99 5.13 -1.23 14.89
CA PRO A 99 4.17 -2.29 15.18
C PRO A 99 2.73 -1.85 14.86
N ASP A 100 2.38 -0.61 15.18
CA ASP A 100 1.05 -0.01 14.92
C ASP A 100 0.67 0.08 13.43
N LYS A 101 1.59 -0.25 12.51
CA LYS A 101 1.32 -0.36 11.07
C LYS A 101 0.84 -1.75 10.66
N ILE A 102 0.88 -2.72 11.56
CA ILE A 102 0.34 -4.06 11.38
C ILE A 102 -1.02 -4.08 12.09
N VAL A 103 -2.09 -4.38 11.35
CA VAL A 103 -3.48 -4.25 11.84
C VAL A 103 -3.73 -5.03 13.13
N ASP A 104 -3.14 -6.21 13.26
CA ASP A 104 -3.26 -7.09 14.41
C ASP A 104 -2.02 -7.08 15.33
N ASN A 105 -1.06 -6.17 15.08
CA ASN A 105 0.24 -6.11 15.76
C ASN A 105 1.02 -7.45 15.75
N SER A 106 0.78 -8.31 14.76
CA SER A 106 1.49 -9.58 14.60
C SER A 106 2.97 -9.39 14.24
N SER A 107 3.76 -10.45 14.45
CA SER A 107 5.20 -10.46 14.18
C SER A 107 5.59 -11.46 13.09
N LEU A 108 6.77 -11.28 12.51
CA LEU A 108 7.33 -12.16 11.49
C LEU A 108 8.25 -13.24 12.08
N GLU A 109 8.26 -13.45 13.39
CA GLU A 109 9.27 -14.32 14.02
C GLU A 109 9.11 -15.79 13.63
N VAL A 110 7.87 -16.28 13.53
CA VAL A 110 7.54 -17.68 13.20
C VAL A 110 6.84 -17.83 11.85
N ALA A 111 5.97 -16.89 11.47
CA ALA A 111 5.10 -17.03 10.29
C ALA A 111 4.30 -18.36 10.32
N ILE A 112 4.35 -19.18 9.25
CA ILE A 112 3.79 -20.55 9.25
C ILE A 112 4.86 -21.64 9.50
N ASP A 113 6.03 -21.25 9.99
CA ASP A 113 7.14 -22.14 10.36
C ASP A 113 7.59 -23.10 9.24
N LEU A 114 7.49 -22.67 7.98
CA LEU A 114 7.86 -23.51 6.85
C LEU A 114 9.34 -23.87 6.89
N HIS A 115 10.20 -23.02 7.46
CA HIS A 115 11.63 -23.28 7.59
C HIS A 115 11.95 -24.54 8.41
N ASN A 116 11.06 -24.97 9.30
CA ASN A 116 11.19 -26.20 10.07
C ASN A 116 10.32 -27.34 9.54
N CYS A 117 9.21 -27.00 8.87
CA CYS A 117 8.22 -27.97 8.41
C CYS A 117 8.46 -28.50 6.98
N TYR A 118 9.35 -27.89 6.19
CA TYR A 118 9.65 -28.41 4.85
C TYR A 118 10.41 -29.73 4.94
N LYS A 119 9.99 -30.70 4.13
CA LYS A 119 10.72 -31.97 3.99
C LYS A 119 11.92 -31.75 3.09
N VAL A 120 13.07 -32.25 3.53
CA VAL A 120 14.29 -32.40 2.74
C VAL A 120 14.29 -33.77 2.07
#